data_AF-A0A8D0F5W9-F1
#
_entry.id   AF-A0A8D0F5W9-F1
#
_cell.length_a   1.000
_cell.length_b   1.000
_cell.length_c   1.000
_cell.angle_alpha   90.00
_cell.angle_beta   90.00
_cell.angle_gamma   90.00
#
_symmetry.space_group_name_H-M   'P 1'
#
loop_
_entity.id
_entity.type
_entity.pdbx_description
1 polymer ?
#
loop_
_entity_poly.entity_id
_entity_poly.type
_entity_poly.pdbx_seq_one_letter_code
_entity_poly.pdbx_strand_id
1 'polypeptide(L)'
;ENLPNPTFVFTSCRDILITNLDASISYDELCDEVHEMCNLQQEQPITLKWIDDEGDPCTISSQMELEEAFRLYCQNRDEGLIIHGKYYTVREPV
;
A
#
# COMPACT_ATOMS: atom_id res chain seq x y z
N GLU A 1 -3.86 11.82 -21.94
CA GLU A 1 -3.05 10.60 -22.03
C GLU A 1 -3.36 9.80 -20.78
N ASN A 2 -3.97 8.62 -20.92
CA ASN A 2 -4.28 7.79 -19.75
C ASN A 2 -2.95 7.26 -19.21
N LEU A 3 -2.50 7.80 -18.09
CA LEU A 3 -1.39 7.20 -17.36
C LEU A 3 -1.81 5.77 -16.97
N PRO A 4 -0.93 4.78 -17.11
CA PRO A 4 -1.22 3.44 -16.62
C PRO A 4 -1.51 3.51 -15.11
N ASN A 5 -2.54 2.78 -14.66
CA ASN A 5 -2.84 2.66 -13.25
C ASN A 5 -1.59 2.19 -12.49
N PRO A 6 -1.29 2.77 -11.32
CA PRO A 6 -0.16 2.32 -10.53
C PRO A 6 -0.33 0.84 -10.17
N THR A 7 0.70 0.05 -10.43
CA THR A 7 0.78 -1.31 -9.89
C THR A 7 1.24 -1.20 -8.45
N PHE A 8 0.41 -1.66 -7.51
CA PHE A 8 0.71 -1.67 -6.08
C PHE A 8 1.27 -3.03 -5.69
N VAL A 9 2.48 -3.03 -5.16
CA VAL A 9 3.09 -4.24 -4.61
C VAL A 9 2.97 -4.17 -3.10
N PHE A 10 2.05 -4.94 -2.53
CA PHE A 10 1.90 -5.14 -1.09
C PHE A 10 2.80 -6.26 -0.59
N THR A 11 3.78 -5.97 0.27
CA THR A 11 4.56 -7.04 0.92
C THR A 11 4.15 -7.21 2.38
N SER A 12 3.63 -8.39 2.73
CA SER A 12 3.53 -8.86 4.11
C SER A 12 4.81 -9.58 4.52
N CYS A 13 5.10 -9.68 5.83
CA CYS A 13 6.25 -10.36 6.43
C CYS A 13 6.55 -11.80 5.93
N ARG A 14 5.70 -12.40 5.08
CA ARG A 14 5.94 -13.69 4.40
C ARG A 14 5.48 -13.77 2.94
N ASP A 15 4.63 -12.85 2.48
CA ASP A 15 3.98 -12.96 1.18
C ASP A 15 4.09 -11.64 0.40
N ILE A 16 4.27 -11.75 -0.91
CA ILE A 16 4.22 -10.61 -1.84
C ILE A 16 2.88 -10.71 -2.57
N LEU A 17 2.02 -9.74 -2.30
CA LEU A 17 0.71 -9.57 -2.87
C LEU A 17 0.80 -8.40 -3.88
N ILE A 18 0.37 -8.60 -5.12
CA ILE A 18 0.44 -7.58 -6.16
C ILE A 18 -0.97 -7.31 -6.65
N THR A 19 -1.40 -6.05 -6.58
CA THR A 19 -2.71 -5.61 -7.06
C THR A 19 -2.56 -4.35 -7.92
N ASN A 20 -3.46 -4.16 -8.88
CA ASN A 20 -3.52 -2.90 -9.64
C ASN A 20 -4.70 -2.12 -9.09
N LEU A 21 -4.43 -1.01 -8.43
CA LEU A 21 -5.46 -0.12 -7.91
C LEU A 21 -5.53 1.13 -8.77
N ASP A 22 -6.67 1.80 -8.74
CA ASP A 22 -6.85 3.07 -9.43
C ASP A 22 -5.96 4.14 -8.75
N ALA A 23 -5.37 5.04 -9.54
CA ALA A 23 -4.63 6.20 -9.00
C ALA A 23 -5.54 7.16 -8.20
N SER A 24 -6.86 6.99 -8.31
CA SER A 24 -7.87 7.72 -7.55
C SER A 24 -8.32 7.03 -6.26
N ILE A 25 -7.72 5.89 -5.89
CA ILE A 25 -8.07 5.18 -4.66
C ILE A 25 -7.84 6.05 -3.42
N SER A 26 -8.77 5.99 -2.49
CA SER A 26 -8.63 6.61 -1.17
C SER A 26 -7.82 5.74 -0.21
N TYR A 27 -7.26 6.34 0.83
CA TYR A 27 -6.53 5.65 1.89
C TYR A 27 -7.40 4.63 2.62
N ASP A 28 -8.69 4.93 2.83
CA ASP A 28 -9.63 4.02 3.46
C ASP A 28 -9.88 2.78 2.59
N GLU A 29 -10.09 2.97 1.28
CA GLU A 29 -10.23 1.86 0.32
C GLU A 29 -8.94 1.04 0.21
N LEU A 30 -7.77 1.68 0.22
CA LEU A 30 -6.48 0.99 0.25
C LEU A 30 -6.34 0.12 1.50
N CYS A 31 -6.80 0.62 2.66
CA CYS A 31 -6.81 -0.16 3.89
C CYS A 31 -7.74 -1.36 3.74
N ASP A 32 -8.98 -1.15 3.30
CA ASP A 32 -9.97 -2.23 3.12
C ASP A 32 -9.45 -3.32 2.17
N GLU A 33 -8.82 -2.96 1.06
CA GLU A 33 -8.16 -3.89 0.13
C GLU A 33 -7.05 -4.69 0.83
N VAL A 34 -6.20 -4.04 1.63
CA VAL A 34 -5.16 -4.73 2.39
C VAL A 34 -5.77 -5.69 3.41
N HIS A 35 -6.86 -5.30 4.06
CA HIS A 35 -7.60 -6.15 4.99
C HIS A 35 -8.19 -7.38 4.26
N GLU A 36 -8.77 -7.19 3.09
CA GLU A 36 -9.34 -8.28 2.28
C GLU A 36 -8.25 -9.21 1.74
N MET A 37 -7.20 -8.66 1.13
CA MET A 37 -6.08 -9.43 0.55
C MET A 37 -5.32 -10.25 1.59
N CYS A 38 -5.13 -9.69 2.79
CA CYS A 38 -4.43 -10.36 3.89
C CYS A 38 -5.38 -11.11 4.83
N ASN A 39 -6.68 -11.14 4.53
CA ASN A 39 -7.74 -11.75 5.34
C ASN A 39 -7.65 -11.33 6.82
N LEU A 40 -7.45 -10.03 7.05
CA LEU A 40 -7.34 -9.40 8.37
C LEU A 40 -8.71 -8.93 8.85
N GLN A 41 -8.91 -8.90 10.17
CA GLN A 41 -10.11 -8.26 10.71
C GLN A 41 -10.03 -6.74 10.57
N GLN A 42 -11.14 -6.08 10.28
CA GLN A 42 -11.22 -4.64 9.97
C GLN A 42 -10.75 -3.74 11.13
N GLU A 43 -10.71 -4.27 12.36
CA GLU A 43 -10.20 -3.57 13.55
C GLU A 43 -8.69 -3.76 13.77
N GLN A 44 -8.01 -4.58 12.96
CA GLN A 44 -6.58 -4.82 13.12
C GLN A 44 -5.76 -3.63 12.63
N PRO A 45 -4.81 -3.12 13.43
CA PRO A 45 -3.94 -2.04 12.99
C PRO A 45 -2.98 -2.54 11.91
N ILE A 46 -2.98 -1.84 10.78
CA ILE A 46 -2.02 -2.03 9.69
C ILE A 46 -1.07 -0.82 9.62
N THR A 47 0.15 -1.04 9.17
CA THR A 47 1.12 0.02 8.88
C THR A 47 1.57 -0.12 7.44
N LEU A 48 1.22 0.86 6.60
CA LEU A 48 1.63 0.91 5.20
C LEU A 48 2.89 1.76 5.09
N LYS A 49 3.87 1.28 4.33
CA LYS A 49 5.11 2.00 4.04
C LYS A 49 5.41 1.94 2.56
N TRP A 50 5.44 3.06 1.87
CA TRP A 50 5.93 3.08 0.50
C TRP A 50 7.45 3.20 0.47
N ILE A 51 8.07 2.61 -0.52
CA ILE A 51 9.49 2.80 -0.80
C ILE A 51 9.60 3.88 -1.87
N ASP A 52 10.28 4.97 -1.56
CA ASP A 52 10.52 6.04 -2.52
C ASP A 52 11.65 5.70 -3.51
N ASP A 53 11.92 6.61 -4.43
CA ASP A 53 12.95 6.49 -5.46
C ASP A 53 14.38 6.55 -4.90
N GLU A 54 14.54 7.06 -3.68
CA GLU A 54 15.81 7.02 -2.94
C GLU A 54 15.97 5.70 -2.16
N GLY A 55 14.93 4.86 -2.14
CA GLY A 55 14.89 3.58 -1.44
C GLY A 55 14.51 3.71 0.03
N ASP A 56 14.04 4.88 0.46
CA ASP A 56 13.67 5.17 1.83
C ASP A 56 12.22 4.75 2.13
N PRO A 57 11.99 4.07 3.27
CA PRO A 57 10.66 3.62 3.65
C PRO A 57 9.85 4.76 4.30
N CYS A 58 9.01 5.40 3.51
CA CYS A 58 8.08 6.43 3.96
C CYS A 58 6.75 5.82 4.42
N THR A 59 6.22 6.25 5.57
CA THR A 59 4.96 5.69 6.12
C THR A 59 3.76 6.37 5.48
N ILE A 60 2.73 5.60 5.13
CA ILE A 60 1.43 6.10 4.68
C ILE A 60 0.41 5.77 5.77
N SER A 61 -0.12 6.81 6.39
CA SER A 61 -1.11 6.74 7.47
C SER A 61 -2.31 7.67 7.26
N SER A 62 -2.31 8.40 6.13
CA SER A 62 -3.33 9.39 5.80
C SER A 62 -3.47 9.55 4.29
N GLN A 63 -4.63 10.06 3.86
CA GLN A 63 -4.89 10.40 2.46
C GLN A 63 -3.83 11.32 1.86
N MET A 64 -3.37 12.32 2.62
CA MET A 64 -2.37 13.28 2.16
C MET A 64 -1.03 12.62 1.82
N GLU A 65 -0.59 11.64 2.63
CA GLU A 65 0.65 10.89 2.38
C GLU A 65 0.52 9.97 1.17
N LEU A 66 -0.67 9.37 0.97
CA LEU A 66 -0.96 8.55 -0.20
C LEU A 66 -0.94 9.38 -1.49
N GLU A 67 -1.56 10.56 -1.48
CA GLU A 67 -1.56 11.48 -2.62
C GLU A 67 -0.15 11.97 -2.97
N GLU A 68 0.68 12.24 -1.97
CA GLU A 68 2.08 12.61 -2.19
C GLU A 68 2.89 11.46 -2.80
N ALA A 69 2.66 10.23 -2.34
CA ALA A 69 3.26 9.03 -2.96
C ALA A 69 2.83 8.87 -4.43
N PHE A 70 1.56 9.13 -4.77
CA PHE A 70 1.09 9.15 -6.16
C PHE A 70 1.71 10.26 -6.99
N ARG A 71 1.86 11.45 -6.41
CA ARG A 71 2.49 12.60 -7.07
C ARG A 71 3.94 12.27 -7.42
N LEU A 72 4.68 11.64 -6.50
CA LEU A 72 6.07 11.21 -6.69
C LEU A 72 6.16 10.06 -7.71
N TYR A 73 5.26 9.08 -7.66
CA TYR A 73 5.15 8.03 -8.68
C TYR A 73 4.92 8.60 -10.10
N CYS A 74 4.00 9.56 -10.25
CA CYS A 74 3.71 10.18 -11.54
C CYS A 74 4.91 10.94 -12.14
N GLN A 75 5.87 11.37 -11.31
CA GLN A 75 7.11 11.99 -11.76
C GLN A 75 8.10 10.95 -12.30
N ASN A 76 8.12 9.75 -11.73
CA ASN A 76 9.12 8.72 -12.03
C ASN A 76 8.66 7.61 -13.01
N ARG A 77 7.37 7.56 -13.41
CA ARG A 77 6.71 6.87 -14.56
C ARG A 77 7.05 5.41 -14.94
N ASP A 78 8.14 4.82 -14.49
CA ASP A 78 8.66 3.53 -15.00
C ASP A 78 8.64 2.39 -13.97
N GLU A 79 8.48 2.68 -12.67
CA GLU A 79 8.49 1.68 -11.60
C GLU A 79 7.21 1.77 -10.77
N GLY A 80 6.43 0.69 -10.72
CA GLY A 80 5.17 0.61 -9.95
C GLY A 80 5.34 1.04 -8.49
N LEU A 81 4.26 1.50 -7.86
CA LEU A 81 4.30 1.94 -6.46
C LEU A 81 4.43 0.72 -5.52
N ILE A 82 5.57 0.57 -4.85
CA ILE A 82 5.79 -0.53 -3.91
C ILE A 82 5.40 -0.08 -2.51
N ILE A 83 4.44 -0.78 -1.89
CA ILE A 83 3.96 -0.53 -0.52
C ILE A 83 4.21 -1.77 0.35
N HIS A 84 5.09 -1.65 1.33
CA HIS A 84 5.30 -2.65 2.36
C HIS A 84 4.29 -2.47 3.50
N GLY A 85 3.39 -3.44 3.66
CA GLY A 85 2.45 -3.46 4.77
C GLY A 85 2.89 -4.37 5.91
N LYS A 86 2.94 -3.82 7.11
CA LYS A 86 3.09 -4.61 8.34
C LYS A 86 1.76 -4.67 9.06
N TYR A 87 1.24 -5.87 9.24
CA TYR A 87 0.11 -6.14 10.13
C TYR A 87 0.56 -7.07 11.24
N TYR A 88 -0.06 -6.93 12.40
CA TYR A 88 0.12 -7.84 13.52
C TYR A 88 -1.05 -8.81 13.52
N THR A 89 -0.81 -10.06 13.13
CA THR A 89 -1.81 -11.10 13.35
C THR A 89 -1.95 -11.24 14.87
N VAL A 90 -3.12 -10.92 15.41
CA VAL A 90 -3.46 -11.40 16.76
C VAL A 90 -3.50 -12.92 16.63
N ARG A 91 -2.45 -13.60 17.08
CA ARG A 91 -2.48 -15.07 17.17
C ARG A 91 -3.61 -15.36 18.15
N GLU A 92 -4.67 -16.03 17.69
CA GLU A 92 -5.67 -16.57 18.61
C GLU A 92 -4.92 -17.36 19.70
N PRO A 93 -5.24 -17.15 20.99
CA PRO A 93 -4.69 -18.02 22.01
C PRO A 93 -5.24 -19.43 21.75
N VAL A 94 -4.34 -20.39 21.55
CA VAL A 94 -4.67 -21.82 21.50
C VAL A 94 -5.13 -22.29 22.88
#